data_AF-A0A3B5APF4-F1
#
_entry.id   AF-A0A3B5APF4-F1
#
_cell.length_a   1.000
_cell.length_b   1.000
_cell.length_c   1.000
_cell.angle_alpha   90.00
_cell.angle_beta   90.00
_cell.angle_gamma   90.00
#
_symmetry.space_group_name_H-M   'P 1'
#
loop_
_entity.id
_entity.type
_entity.pdbx_description
1 polymer ?
#
loop_
_entity_poly.entity_id
_entity_poly.type
_entity_poly.pdbx_seq_one_letter_code
_entity_poly.pdbx_strand_id
1 'polypeptide(L)'
;MSTGGRFDFDDGGSYCGGWEQGKAHGRGVCTGPQGQGEYAGAWSHGFEVLGVYTWPSGNSYQGTWAQGKRHGIGVESKGRWEYRGEWTQGFKAASVSSASSPRCYRKKQKIASDSREMTTQRQTHVKRHKFKRQRDKT
;
A
#
# COMPACT_ATOMS: atom_id res chain seq x y z
N MET A 1 1.36 38.99 -7.09
CA MET A 1 0.33 38.09 -7.68
C MET A 1 1.06 37.00 -8.42
N SER A 2 0.93 35.73 -8.01
CA SER A 2 1.48 34.61 -8.78
C SER A 2 0.66 34.48 -10.06
N THR A 3 1.17 35.04 -11.15
CA THR A 3 0.61 34.85 -12.49
C THR A 3 0.66 33.36 -12.80
N GLY A 4 -0.51 32.72 -12.83
CA GLY A 4 -0.61 31.35 -13.32
C GLY A 4 -0.13 31.28 -14.77
N GLY A 5 0.41 30.14 -15.18
CA GLY A 5 0.90 29.91 -16.53
C GLY A 5 0.65 28.48 -16.98
N ARG A 6 0.67 28.29 -18.30
CA ARG A 6 0.64 26.99 -18.94
C ARG A 6 2.02 26.67 -19.53
N PHE A 7 2.46 25.43 -19.37
CA PHE A 7 3.64 24.87 -20.01
C PHE A 7 3.26 23.55 -20.65
N ASP A 8 3.52 23.40 -21.94
CA ASP A 8 3.28 22.17 -22.68
C ASP A 8 4.60 21.39 -22.80
N PHE A 9 4.57 20.10 -22.48
CA PHE A 9 5.73 19.23 -22.55
C PHE A 9 5.80 18.57 -23.94
N ASP A 10 7.01 18.28 -24.42
CA ASP A 10 7.23 17.64 -25.73
C ASP A 10 6.62 16.22 -25.83
N ASP A 11 6.32 15.60 -24.68
CA ASP A 11 5.70 14.28 -24.58
C ASP A 11 4.15 14.30 -24.67
N GLY A 12 3.57 15.48 -24.90
CA GLY A 12 2.13 15.72 -25.00
C GLY A 12 1.43 15.94 -23.66
N GLY A 13 2.17 15.96 -22.55
CA GLY A 13 1.69 16.45 -21.26
C GLY A 13 1.58 17.97 -21.22
N SER A 14 0.99 18.49 -20.14
CA SER A 14 0.97 19.93 -19.87
C SER A 14 0.88 20.20 -18.37
N TYR A 15 1.37 21.35 -17.93
CA TYR A 15 1.15 21.88 -16.59
C TYR A 15 0.44 23.23 -16.69
N CYS A 16 -0.63 23.41 -15.91
CA CYS A 16 -1.35 24.66 -15.75
C CYS A 16 -1.41 25.03 -14.27
N GLY A 17 -0.71 26.07 -13.84
CA GLY A 17 -0.66 26.43 -12.42
C GLY A 17 0.31 27.55 -12.08
N GLY A 18 0.61 27.68 -10.80
CA GLY A 18 1.56 28.65 -10.28
C GLY A 18 3.02 28.26 -10.52
N TRP A 19 3.87 29.28 -10.60
CA TRP A 19 5.30 29.13 -10.80
C TRP A 19 6.05 29.93 -9.75
N GLU A 20 7.12 29.35 -9.21
CA GLU A 20 8.07 30.03 -8.33
C GLU A 20 9.49 29.59 -8.71
N GLN A 21 10.38 30.54 -8.97
CA GLN A 21 11.78 30.28 -9.38
C GLN A 21 11.90 29.27 -10.55
N GLY A 22 11.01 29.39 -11.54
CA GLY A 22 10.99 28.52 -12.71
C GLY A 22 10.48 27.09 -12.45
N LYS A 23 9.92 26.82 -11.26
CA LYS A 23 9.37 25.51 -10.88
C LYS A 23 7.89 25.61 -10.57
N ALA A 24 7.15 24.53 -10.84
CA ALA A 24 5.75 24.42 -10.45
C ALA A 24 5.61 24.62 -8.93
N HIS A 25 4.71 25.52 -8.53
CA HIS A 25 4.47 25.89 -7.14
C HIS A 25 3.01 26.29 -6.91
N GLY A 26 2.48 25.99 -5.73
CA GLY A 26 1.11 26.37 -5.35
C GLY A 26 0.09 25.39 -5.94
N ARG A 27 -1.07 25.89 -6.39
CA ARG A 27 -2.08 25.02 -7.01
C ARG A 27 -1.82 24.87 -8.50
N GLY A 28 -1.99 23.66 -9.02
CA GLY A 28 -1.88 23.41 -10.45
C GLY A 28 -2.39 22.02 -10.85
N VAL A 29 -2.59 21.88 -12.16
CA VAL A 29 -2.99 20.65 -12.83
C VAL A 29 -1.89 20.23 -13.79
N CYS A 30 -1.48 18.97 -13.77
CA CYS A 30 -0.51 18.38 -14.69
C CYS A 30 -1.11 17.18 -15.41
N THR A 31 -1.07 17.15 -16.73
CA THR A 31 -1.42 15.97 -17.53
C THR A 31 -0.15 15.18 -17.86
N GLY A 32 -0.24 13.86 -17.72
CA GLY A 32 0.84 12.96 -18.07
C GLY A 32 1.05 12.84 -19.59
N PRO A 33 2.20 12.27 -20.00
CA PRO A 33 2.55 12.08 -21.41
C PRO A 33 1.43 11.38 -22.18
N GLN A 34 1.11 11.83 -23.39
CA GLN A 34 0.11 11.20 -24.26
C GLN A 34 -1.22 10.85 -23.56
N GLY A 35 -1.65 11.66 -22.58
CA GLY A 35 -2.89 11.42 -21.84
C GLY A 35 -2.83 10.27 -20.83
N GLN A 36 -1.66 9.95 -20.28
CA GLN A 36 -1.47 8.88 -19.28
C GLN A 36 -2.16 9.11 -17.92
N GLY A 37 -2.77 10.29 -17.72
CA GLY A 37 -3.53 10.64 -16.53
C GLY A 37 -3.41 12.13 -16.22
N GLU A 38 -4.05 12.55 -15.13
CA GLU A 38 -4.04 13.93 -14.67
C GLU A 38 -3.79 13.97 -13.17
N TYR A 39 -2.88 14.83 -12.73
CA TYR A 39 -2.73 15.25 -11.35
C TYR A 39 -3.33 16.64 -11.14
N ALA A 40 -4.18 16.81 -10.12
CA ALA A 40 -4.67 18.10 -9.67
C ALA A 40 -4.37 18.27 -8.17
N GLY A 41 -3.61 19.30 -7.82
CA GLY A 41 -3.20 19.46 -6.42
C GLY A 41 -2.24 20.60 -6.12
N ALA A 42 -1.59 20.45 -4.97
CA ALA A 42 -0.56 21.34 -4.47
C ALA A 42 0.83 20.88 -4.95
N TRP A 43 1.62 21.86 -5.36
CA TRP A 43 2.97 21.74 -5.89
C TRP A 43 3.93 22.54 -5.02
N SER A 44 5.14 22.03 -4.83
CA SER A 44 6.22 22.73 -4.15
C SER A 44 7.55 22.37 -4.79
N HIS A 45 8.30 23.40 -5.22
CA HIS A 45 9.62 23.25 -5.83
C HIS A 45 9.66 22.24 -6.98
N GLY A 46 8.59 22.18 -7.78
CA GLY A 46 8.48 21.28 -8.94
C GLY A 46 7.91 19.90 -8.64
N PHE A 47 7.56 19.60 -7.39
CA PHE A 47 7.01 18.30 -6.99
C PHE A 47 5.59 18.38 -6.48
N GLU A 48 4.83 17.32 -6.71
CA GLU A 48 3.52 17.10 -6.10
C GLU A 48 3.65 16.95 -4.58
N VAL A 49 2.71 17.54 -3.84
CA VAL A 49 2.68 17.49 -2.36
C VAL A 49 1.39 16.84 -1.86
N LEU A 50 0.23 17.35 -2.29
CA LEU A 50 -1.08 16.89 -1.87
C LEU A 50 -2.08 17.10 -3.00
N GLY A 51 -2.69 16.03 -3.49
CA GLY A 51 -3.59 16.13 -4.62
C GLY A 51 -4.26 14.83 -5.00
N VAL A 52 -4.95 14.88 -6.12
CA VAL A 52 -5.64 13.76 -6.73
C VAL A 52 -4.97 13.44 -8.05
N TYR A 53 -4.61 12.17 -8.26
CA TYR A 53 -4.24 11.66 -9.56
C TYR A 53 -5.37 10.79 -10.10
N THR A 54 -5.79 11.06 -11.33
CA THR A 54 -6.83 10.32 -12.04
C THR A 54 -6.19 9.62 -13.23
N TRP A 55 -6.28 8.29 -13.25
CA TRP A 55 -5.85 7.49 -14.39
C TRP A 55 -6.91 7.52 -15.51
N PRO A 56 -6.54 7.26 -16.77
CA PRO A 56 -7.49 7.20 -17.90
C PRO A 56 -8.60 6.17 -17.72
N SER A 57 -8.37 5.15 -16.89
CA SER A 57 -9.37 4.15 -16.50
C SER A 57 -10.47 4.69 -15.58
N GLY A 58 -10.35 5.93 -15.08
CA GLY A 58 -11.21 6.51 -14.04
C GLY A 58 -10.84 6.10 -12.62
N ASN A 59 -9.83 5.23 -12.45
CA ASN A 59 -9.23 5.00 -11.14
C ASN A 59 -8.63 6.30 -10.61
N SER A 60 -8.56 6.45 -9.29
CA SER A 60 -7.96 7.64 -8.68
C SER A 60 -7.19 7.35 -7.40
N TYR A 61 -6.26 8.25 -7.09
CA TYR A 61 -5.57 8.31 -5.81
C TYR A 61 -5.62 9.74 -5.28
N GLN A 62 -6.16 9.91 -4.07
CA GLN A 62 -6.15 11.16 -3.34
C GLN A 62 -5.26 11.03 -2.11
N GLY A 63 -4.24 11.87 -1.99
CA GLY A 63 -3.34 11.80 -0.84
C GLY A 63 -2.07 12.61 -1.03
N THR A 64 -1.11 12.34 -0.16
CA THR A 64 0.20 12.98 -0.20
C THR A 64 1.12 12.34 -1.24
N TRP A 65 2.07 13.13 -1.71
CA TRP A 65 3.03 12.74 -2.74
C TRP A 65 4.43 13.10 -2.31
N ALA A 66 5.40 12.29 -2.72
CA ALA A 66 6.81 12.53 -2.50
C ALA A 66 7.59 11.96 -3.69
N GLN A 67 8.42 12.80 -4.32
CA GLN A 67 9.27 12.41 -5.46
C GLN A 67 8.47 11.70 -6.59
N GLY A 68 7.32 12.27 -6.97
CA GLY A 68 6.45 11.71 -8.02
C GLY A 68 5.75 10.40 -7.66
N LYS A 69 5.78 9.98 -6.39
CA LYS A 69 5.13 8.75 -5.91
C LYS A 69 4.12 9.03 -4.81
N ARG A 70 3.07 8.22 -4.78
CA ARG A 70 2.11 8.16 -3.68
C ARG A 70 2.82 7.89 -2.36
N HIS A 71 2.54 8.70 -1.35
CA HIS A 71 3.21 8.66 -0.06
C HIS A 71 2.24 9.07 1.06
N GLY A 72 2.55 8.76 2.32
CA GLY A 72 1.75 9.13 3.49
C GLY A 72 0.32 8.62 3.43
N ILE A 73 -0.62 9.36 4.02
CA ILE A 73 -2.03 8.95 4.07
C ILE A 73 -2.72 9.24 2.74
N GLY A 74 -3.46 8.26 2.22
CA GLY A 74 -4.25 8.44 1.02
C GLY A 74 -5.35 7.40 0.80
N VAL A 75 -6.18 7.70 -0.19
CA VAL A 75 -7.30 6.88 -0.64
C VAL A 75 -7.08 6.51 -2.11
N GLU A 76 -7.04 5.22 -2.44
CA GLU A 76 -7.07 4.74 -3.82
C GLU A 76 -8.44 4.16 -4.12
N SER A 77 -9.07 4.65 -5.18
CA SER A 77 -10.37 4.18 -5.68
C SER A 77 -10.20 3.46 -7.02
N LYS A 78 -10.76 2.24 -7.10
CA LYS A 78 -10.75 1.37 -8.28
C LYS A 78 -12.13 0.77 -8.49
N GLY A 79 -12.97 1.44 -9.29
CA GLY A 79 -14.39 1.09 -9.42
C GLY A 79 -15.09 1.11 -8.05
N ARG A 80 -15.62 -0.03 -7.60
CA ARG A 80 -16.28 -0.17 -6.28
C ARG A 80 -15.30 -0.43 -5.12
N TRP A 81 -14.01 -0.62 -5.41
CA TRP A 81 -13.01 -0.89 -4.38
C TRP A 81 -12.33 0.40 -3.93
N GLU A 82 -12.23 0.58 -2.62
CA GLU A 82 -11.43 1.64 -2.01
C GLU A 82 -10.37 1.04 -1.08
N TYR A 83 -9.17 1.60 -1.12
CA TYR A 83 -8.14 1.40 -0.10
C TYR A 83 -7.89 2.72 0.61
N ARG A 84 -8.03 2.73 1.93
CA ARG A 84 -7.71 3.87 2.80
C ARG A 84 -6.57 3.46 3.72
N GLY A 85 -5.44 4.14 3.63
CA GLY A 85 -4.28 3.75 4.43
C GLY A 85 -3.03 4.56 4.10
N GLU A 86 -1.93 4.08 4.67
CA GLU A 86 -0.61 4.66 4.48
C GLU A 86 0.07 4.11 3.21
N TRP A 87 0.83 4.96 2.54
CA TRP A 87 1.57 4.69 1.33
C TRP A 87 3.04 5.06 1.53
N THR A 88 3.94 4.21 1.08
CA THR A 88 5.39 4.48 1.12
C THR A 88 5.98 4.13 -0.23
N GLN A 89 6.56 5.13 -0.89
CA GLN A 89 7.24 4.96 -2.19
C GLN A 89 6.34 4.31 -3.25
N GLY A 90 5.05 4.63 -3.27
CA GLY A 90 4.07 4.08 -4.21
C GLY A 90 3.41 2.77 -3.81
N PHE A 91 3.83 2.17 -2.68
CA PHE A 91 3.30 0.91 -2.17
C PHE A 91 2.38 1.12 -0.97
N LYS A 92 1.31 0.32 -0.90
CA LYS A 92 0.41 0.29 0.26
C LYS A 92 1.15 -0.29 1.45
N ALA A 93 1.09 0.38 2.61
CA ALA A 93 1.49 -0.22 3.86
C ALA A 93 0.62 -1.46 4.13
N ALA A 94 1.20 -2.46 4.79
CA ALA A 94 0.46 -3.63 5.23
C ALA A 94 -0.77 -3.16 6.01
N SER A 95 -1.96 -3.55 5.53
CA SER A 95 -3.19 -3.15 6.18
C SER A 95 -3.13 -3.59 7.65
N VAL A 96 -3.16 -2.63 8.57
CA VAL A 96 -3.78 -2.89 9.87
C VAL A 96 -5.24 -3.17 9.54
N SER A 97 -5.52 -4.45 9.32
CA SER A 97 -6.89 -4.92 9.27
C SER A 97 -7.49 -4.56 10.62
N SER A 98 -8.26 -3.47 10.68
CA SER A 98 -9.34 -3.35 11.64
C SER A 98 -10.40 -4.38 11.24
N ALA A 99 -10.01 -5.66 11.35
CA ALA A 99 -10.92 -6.77 11.25
C ALA A 99 -11.70 -6.81 12.57
N SER A 100 -12.67 -5.93 12.71
CA SER A 100 -13.93 -6.23 13.41
C SER A 100 -14.77 -7.20 12.55
N SER A 101 -14.15 -8.27 12.06
CA SER A 101 -14.84 -9.37 11.38
C SER A 101 -14.72 -10.61 12.25
N PRO A 102 -15.80 -11.04 12.91
CA PRO A 102 -15.81 -12.23 13.78
C PRO A 102 -15.39 -13.53 13.07
N ARG A 103 -15.36 -13.55 11.73
CA ARG A 103 -14.97 -14.72 10.93
C ARG A 103 -13.45 -14.96 10.85
N CYS A 104 -12.60 -13.97 11.12
CA CYS A 104 -11.15 -14.13 11.01
C CYS A 104 -10.55 -14.93 12.19
N TYR A 105 -11.22 -14.95 13.35
CA TYR A 105 -10.70 -15.63 14.55
C TYR A 105 -10.78 -17.16 14.46
N ARG A 106 -11.76 -17.72 13.73
CA ARG A 106 -11.98 -19.18 13.68
C ARG A 106 -10.85 -19.95 12.98
N LYS A 107 -10.04 -19.29 12.14
CA LYS A 107 -8.92 -19.95 11.45
C LYS A 107 -7.61 -19.97 12.27
N LYS A 108 -7.48 -19.11 13.30
CA LYS A 108 -6.29 -19.10 14.18
C LYS A 108 -6.34 -20.15 15.29
N GLN A 109 -7.53 -20.65 15.68
CA GLN A 109 -7.63 -21.69 16.72
C GLN A 109 -7.35 -23.11 16.23
N LYS A 110 -7.59 -23.43 14.94
CA LYS A 110 -7.39 -24.79 14.42
C LYS A 110 -5.90 -25.16 14.23
N ILE A 111 -5.03 -24.17 13.99
CA ILE A 111 -3.58 -24.40 13.85
C ILE A 111 -2.92 -24.62 15.22
N ALA A 112 -3.46 -24.00 16.28
CA ALA A 112 -2.98 -24.17 17.64
C ALA A 112 -3.38 -25.53 18.26
N SER A 113 -4.48 -26.16 17.81
CA SER A 113 -4.86 -27.51 18.26
C SER A 113 -4.05 -28.61 17.57
N ASP A 114 -3.76 -28.48 16.27
CA ASP A 114 -3.01 -29.52 15.51
C ASP A 114 -1.53 -29.59 15.93
N SER A 115 -0.95 -28.49 16.41
CA SER A 115 0.44 -28.46 16.92
C SER A 115 0.60 -29.07 18.32
N ARG A 116 -0.48 -29.12 19.11
CA ARG A 116 -0.50 -29.80 20.41
C ARG A 116 -0.67 -31.32 20.26
N GLU A 117 -1.44 -31.80 19.28
CA GLU A 117 -1.57 -33.25 19.02
C GLU A 117 -0.31 -33.87 18.42
N MET A 118 0.42 -33.17 17.54
CA MET A 118 1.69 -33.69 16.98
C MET A 118 2.83 -33.78 18.01
N THR A 119 2.85 -32.94 19.05
CA THR A 119 3.88 -32.99 20.09
C THR A 119 3.63 -34.09 21.13
N THR A 120 2.36 -34.43 21.39
CA THR A 120 2.02 -35.57 22.25
C THR A 120 2.34 -36.92 21.61
N GLN A 121 2.13 -37.09 20.30
CA GLN A 121 2.46 -38.35 19.60
C GLN A 121 3.97 -38.64 19.51
N ARG A 122 4.82 -37.61 19.42
CA ARG A 122 6.28 -37.80 19.45
C ARG A 122 6.81 -38.22 20.83
N GLN A 123 6.17 -37.77 21.92
CA GLN A 123 6.60 -38.15 23.27
C GLN A 123 6.22 -39.59 23.65
N THR A 124 5.10 -40.12 23.16
CA THR A 124 4.70 -41.52 23.42
C THR A 124 5.58 -42.52 22.67
N HIS A 125 6.08 -42.17 21.48
CA HIS A 125 6.95 -43.05 20.68
C HIS A 125 8.35 -43.22 21.30
N VAL A 126 8.92 -42.16 21.90
CA VAL A 126 10.26 -42.23 22.55
C VAL A 126 10.22 -43.04 23.85
N LYS A 127 9.13 -42.98 24.64
CA LYS A 127 9.02 -43.74 25.91
C LYS A 127 8.89 -45.25 25.70
N ARG A 128 8.24 -45.71 24.62
CA ARG A 128 8.14 -47.14 24.29
C ARG A 128 9.47 -47.77 23.86
N HIS A 129 10.35 -47.01 23.20
CA HIS A 129 11.62 -47.53 22.72
C HIS A 129 12.70 -47.68 23.83
N LYS A 130 12.62 -46.91 24.92
CA LYS A 130 13.55 -47.07 26.05
C LYS A 130 13.21 -48.27 26.96
N PHE A 131 11.95 -48.65 27.08
CA PHE A 131 11.54 -49.73 28.00
C PHE A 131 11.80 -51.15 27.47
N LYS A 132 11.91 -51.33 26.14
CA LYS A 132 12.19 -52.65 25.54
C LYS A 132 13.66 -53.08 25.61
N ARG A 133 14.61 -52.16 25.85
CA ARG A 133 16.04 -52.51 25.92
C ARG A 133 16.53 -52.95 27.30
N GLN A 134 15.67 -52.96 28.32
CA GLN A 134 16.05 -53.27 29.71
C GLN A 134 15.60 -54.66 30.19
N ARG A 135 14.95 -55.48 29.37
CA ARG A 135 14.46 -56.81 29.77
C ARG A 135 15.31 -58.01 29.29
N ASP A 136 16.36 -57.81 28.51
CA ASP A 136 17.17 -58.90 27.95
C ASP A 136 18.57 -59.02 28.60
N LYS A 137 18.66 -58.82 29.91
CA LYS A 137 19.85 -59.15 30.70
C LYS A 137 19.47 -59.72 32.07
N THR A 138 19.11 -60.99 32.07
CA THR A 138 19.32 -61.94 33.17
C THR A 138 19.27 -63.34 32.59
#